data_AF-A0A9W9P312-F1
#
_entry.id   AF-A0A9W9P312-F1
#
_cell.length_a   1.000
_cell.length_b   1.000
_cell.length_c   1.000
_cell.angle_alpha   90.00
_cell.angle_beta   90.00
_cell.angle_gamma   90.00
#
_symmetry.space_group_name_H-M   'P 1'
#
loop_
_entity.id
_entity.type
_entity.pdbx_description
1 polymer ?
#
loop_
_entity_poly.entity_id
_entity_poly.type
_entity_poly.pdbx_seq_one_letter_code
_entity_poly.pdbx_strand_id
1 'polypeptide(L)'
;MAHQAHNIPWRALTSNLEWKSPTLWNNFATNLYPRMKPAQANDLTYFVNQFVTNLEEHAICERRKYREQYDIPNPSDVILDENIVRKIIPTVRRWRESWYTSIICPSDTYTSDHRYFQTHSCTDKCEPIPSEERKMSAFLRSFRSENCRDFENNNAVFFNMEMVKTLLLYGEMDALLRVCAHPETHLKESFERGTCWECGPYFNRIGWDQIGRLMLRVYICLNVAYCFPELWDPTCGRTTTNDYRNSIFYQRTLIECARPIGEYSNVGKYPHSRFFGLDSCKAVLKMDKGRSEHWLLNENRHLSYIRVENQSTTWRWYLSHRNDGHAGFYGRVPIEGFLSLWLPGYPAHEPSYSDTIWVRMIICSKGLPIELALDIMELADYNPINGQLDPPYDPLHPLNREQLDKHLKYCWQTMVRCFMITKVLGLDPVNGGEREPGMNWTGAVAECIVELFGHQKDHGHSKSDEDQRPDRIWYTSKSHDEEGFPGYVFL
;
A
#
# COMPACT_ATOMS: atom_id res chain seq x y z
N MET A 1 7.14 -17.06 14.69
CA MET A 1 6.26 -16.39 15.67
C MET A 1 5.85 -15.07 15.07
N ALA A 2 4.69 -14.52 15.46
CA ALA A 2 4.33 -13.16 15.05
C ALA A 2 5.46 -12.19 15.45
N HIS A 3 5.74 -11.20 14.60
CA HIS A 3 6.76 -10.20 14.85
C HIS A 3 6.39 -9.36 16.08
N GLN A 4 7.38 -9.02 16.91
CA GLN A 4 7.19 -8.36 18.20
C GLN A 4 6.23 -9.09 19.16
N ALA A 5 6.14 -10.43 19.12
CA ALA A 5 5.19 -11.20 19.95
C ALA A 5 5.33 -11.03 21.48
N HIS A 6 6.46 -10.51 21.96
CA HIS A 6 6.66 -10.19 23.38
C HIS A 6 6.20 -8.76 23.76
N ASN A 7 6.06 -7.86 22.78
CA ASN A 7 5.69 -6.45 23.00
C ASN A 7 4.28 -6.11 22.49
N ILE A 8 3.78 -6.84 21.50
CA ILE A 8 2.45 -6.64 20.92
C ILE A 8 1.52 -7.77 21.37
N PRO A 9 0.36 -7.47 22.00
CA PRO A 9 -0.53 -8.47 22.55
C PRO A 9 -1.40 -9.12 21.46
N TRP A 10 -0.79 -9.81 20.49
CA TRP A 10 -1.50 -10.42 19.35
C TRP A 10 -2.67 -11.31 19.76
N ARG A 11 -2.57 -11.99 20.91
CA ARG A 11 -3.66 -12.81 21.46
C ARG A 11 -4.90 -12.00 21.86
N ALA A 12 -4.75 -10.75 22.29
CA ALA A 12 -5.89 -9.87 22.59
C ALA A 12 -6.71 -9.61 21.31
N LEU A 13 -6.05 -9.36 20.17
CA LEU A 13 -6.72 -9.24 18.88
C LEU A 13 -7.26 -10.58 18.38
N THR A 14 -6.42 -11.61 18.26
CA THR A 14 -6.78 -12.85 17.56
C THR A 14 -7.80 -13.69 18.31
N SER A 15 -7.83 -13.62 19.65
CA SER A 15 -8.85 -14.33 20.42
C SER A 15 -10.27 -13.78 20.19
N ASN A 16 -10.40 -12.55 19.68
CA ASN A 16 -11.65 -11.91 19.32
C ASN A 16 -12.08 -12.17 17.88
N LEU A 17 -11.29 -12.91 17.11
CA LEU A 17 -11.59 -13.26 15.71
C LEU A 17 -11.90 -14.75 15.59
N GLU A 18 -12.73 -15.09 14.60
CA GLU A 18 -13.04 -16.46 14.22
C GLU A 18 -13.09 -16.62 12.71
N TRP A 19 -12.54 -17.73 12.23
CA TRP A 19 -12.61 -18.09 10.82
C TRP A 19 -14.02 -18.54 10.46
N LYS A 20 -14.57 -17.99 9.37
CA LYS A 20 -15.85 -18.44 8.80
C LYS A 20 -15.70 -18.73 7.32
N SER A 21 -16.11 -19.93 6.94
CA SER A 21 -16.24 -20.38 5.55
C SER A 21 -17.40 -19.67 4.83
N PRO A 22 -17.45 -19.74 3.49
CA PRO A 22 -18.53 -19.16 2.70
C PRO A 22 -19.91 -19.68 3.11
N THR A 23 -20.81 -18.78 3.42
CA THR A 23 -22.22 -19.04 3.71
C THR A 23 -23.08 -17.92 3.12
N LEU A 24 -24.39 -18.14 3.00
CA LEU A 24 -25.33 -17.05 2.67
C LEU A 24 -25.17 -15.84 3.61
N TRP A 25 -24.81 -16.08 4.87
CA TRP A 25 -24.75 -15.08 5.94
C TRP A 25 -23.56 -14.12 5.85
N ASN A 26 -22.47 -14.53 5.21
CA ASN A 26 -21.27 -13.70 4.99
C ASN A 26 -21.05 -13.39 3.51
N ASN A 27 -22.14 -13.28 2.75
CA ASN A 27 -22.12 -12.98 1.31
C ASN A 27 -21.20 -13.96 0.52
N PHE A 28 -21.18 -15.23 0.94
CA PHE A 28 -20.37 -16.31 0.37
C PHE A 28 -18.86 -16.03 0.36
N ALA A 29 -18.37 -15.22 1.30
CA ALA A 29 -16.96 -14.88 1.40
C ALA A 29 -16.32 -15.45 2.66
N THR A 30 -15.13 -16.02 2.50
CA THR A 30 -14.32 -16.52 3.59
C THR A 30 -13.59 -15.36 4.26
N ASN A 31 -13.61 -15.28 5.59
CA ASN A 31 -12.80 -14.30 6.33
C ASN A 31 -12.62 -14.69 7.81
N LEU A 32 -11.75 -13.94 8.49
CA LEU A 32 -11.81 -13.79 9.94
C LEU A 32 -12.87 -12.74 10.28
N TYR A 33 -13.78 -13.07 11.19
CA TYR A 33 -14.84 -12.20 11.66
C TYR A 33 -14.77 -12.00 13.17
N PRO A 34 -15.23 -10.87 13.70
CA PRO A 34 -15.36 -10.67 15.14
C PRO A 34 -16.31 -11.68 15.78
N ARG A 35 -15.96 -12.11 16.99
CA ARG A 35 -16.73 -13.06 17.79
C ARG A 35 -17.89 -12.42 18.56
N MET A 36 -17.89 -11.09 18.70
CA MET A 36 -18.88 -10.33 19.48
C MET A 36 -18.88 -10.72 20.96
N LYS A 37 -17.70 -10.91 21.56
CA LYS A 37 -17.59 -11.20 23.01
C LYS A 37 -17.93 -9.98 23.85
N PRO A 38 -18.45 -10.14 25.09
CA PRO A 38 -18.75 -9.01 25.98
C PRO A 38 -17.59 -8.05 26.25
N ALA A 39 -16.33 -8.52 26.22
CA ALA A 39 -15.14 -7.71 26.46
C ALA A 39 -14.37 -7.35 25.17
N GLN A 40 -14.92 -7.62 23.99
CA GLN A 40 -14.21 -7.50 22.72
C GLN A 40 -13.69 -6.08 22.48
N ALA A 41 -14.50 -5.04 22.71
CA ALA A 41 -14.04 -3.66 22.53
C ALA A 41 -12.87 -3.29 23.45
N ASN A 42 -12.89 -3.74 24.70
CA ASN A 42 -11.81 -3.50 25.65
C ASN A 42 -10.51 -4.18 25.20
N ASP A 43 -10.59 -5.43 24.74
CA ASP A 43 -9.43 -6.19 24.24
C ASP A 43 -8.83 -5.55 22.98
N LEU A 44 -9.68 -5.11 22.04
CA LEU A 44 -9.25 -4.46 20.81
C LEU A 44 -8.64 -3.08 21.09
N THR A 45 -9.25 -2.29 21.98
CA THR A 45 -8.70 -1.00 22.42
C THR A 45 -7.36 -1.20 23.12
N TYR A 46 -7.24 -2.21 23.99
CA TYR A 46 -5.97 -2.57 24.62
C TYR A 46 -4.91 -2.95 23.58
N PHE A 47 -5.26 -3.75 22.56
CA PHE A 47 -4.35 -4.09 21.47
C PHE A 47 -3.85 -2.85 20.72
N VAL A 48 -4.77 -1.95 20.33
CA VAL A 48 -4.42 -0.71 19.62
C VAL A 48 -3.46 0.13 20.45
N ASN A 49 -3.78 0.38 21.72
CA ASN A 49 -2.95 1.19 22.61
C ASN A 49 -1.54 0.60 22.76
N GLN A 50 -1.42 -0.71 23.03
CA GLN A 50 -0.12 -1.36 23.15
C GLN A 50 0.68 -1.36 21.84
N PHE A 51 0.01 -1.52 20.69
CA PHE A 51 0.67 -1.43 19.39
C PHE A 51 1.29 -0.04 19.18
N VAL A 52 0.52 1.02 19.45
CA VAL A 52 0.96 2.41 19.26
C VAL A 52 2.04 2.79 20.27
N THR A 53 1.92 2.39 21.54
CA THR A 53 2.96 2.61 22.56
C THR A 53 4.28 1.96 22.13
N ASN A 54 4.26 0.70 21.69
CA ASN A 54 5.47 0.02 21.23
C ASN A 54 6.08 0.70 19.98
N LEU A 55 5.23 1.20 19.07
CA LEU A 55 5.69 1.96 17.92
C LEU A 55 6.37 3.27 18.32
N GLU A 56 5.79 4.01 19.28
CA GLU A 56 6.37 5.25 19.81
C GLU A 56 7.72 5.00 20.50
N GLU A 57 7.82 3.98 21.37
CA GLU A 57 9.07 3.64 22.06
C GLU A 57 10.19 3.33 21.06
N HIS A 58 9.87 2.56 20.01
CA HIS A 58 10.81 2.27 18.94
C HIS A 58 11.17 3.52 18.12
N ALA A 59 10.23 4.44 17.89
CA ALA A 59 10.50 5.72 17.21
C ALA A 59 11.41 6.62 18.03
N ILE A 60 11.21 6.70 19.35
CA ILE A 60 12.10 7.42 20.26
C ILE A 60 13.51 6.81 20.24
N CYS A 61 13.60 5.48 20.30
CA CYS A 61 14.88 4.78 20.23
C CYS A 61 15.59 5.01 18.89
N GLU A 62 14.85 4.93 17.77
CA GLU A 62 15.37 5.19 16.43
C GLU A 62 15.85 6.64 16.28
N ARG A 63 15.09 7.61 16.80
CA ARG A 63 15.44 9.04 16.73
C ARG A 63 16.78 9.37 17.38
N ARG A 64 17.16 8.65 18.43
CA ARG A 64 18.44 8.82 19.15
C ARG A 64 19.68 8.47 18.31
N LYS A 65 19.51 7.76 17.19
CA LYS A 65 20.61 7.44 16.27
C LYS A 65 21.05 8.65 15.42
N TYR A 66 20.22 9.68 15.35
CA TYR A 66 20.41 10.87 14.52
C TYR A 66 20.69 12.08 15.40
N ARG A 67 21.23 13.16 14.82
CA ARG A 67 21.53 14.40 15.55
C ARG A 67 20.28 14.95 16.21
N GLU A 68 20.37 15.44 17.44
CA GLU A 68 19.21 15.97 18.17
C GLU A 68 18.62 17.20 17.47
N GLN A 69 19.47 18.06 16.94
CA GLN A 69 19.11 19.25 16.19
C GLN A 69 19.87 19.30 14.86
N TYR A 70 19.24 19.90 13.87
CA TYR A 70 19.81 20.13 12.54
C TYR A 70 19.77 21.62 12.26
N ASP A 71 20.86 22.15 11.68
CA ASP A 71 20.90 23.52 11.21
C ASP A 71 19.93 23.69 10.04
N ILE A 72 19.33 24.88 9.92
CA ILE A 72 18.44 25.21 8.80
C ILE A 72 19.28 25.22 7.51
N PRO A 73 19.03 24.29 6.55
CA PRO A 73 19.79 24.24 5.32
C PRO A 73 19.48 25.44 4.41
N ASN A 74 20.48 25.94 3.68
CA ASN A 74 20.23 26.94 2.64
C ASN A 74 19.51 26.29 1.46
N PRO A 75 18.70 27.04 0.68
CA PRO A 75 18.04 26.50 -0.51
C PRO A 75 19.00 25.84 -1.53
N SER A 76 20.26 26.29 -1.60
CA SER A 76 21.28 25.71 -2.48
C SER A 76 21.94 24.44 -1.94
N ASP A 77 21.73 24.09 -0.67
CA ASP A 77 22.40 22.96 -0.04
C ASP A 77 21.95 21.65 -0.66
N VAL A 78 22.92 20.77 -0.92
CA VAL A 78 22.65 19.42 -1.41
C VAL A 78 22.13 18.57 -0.25
N ILE A 79 20.89 18.12 -0.40
CA ILE A 79 20.21 17.20 0.52
C ILE A 79 20.45 15.76 0.07
N LEU A 80 20.38 15.50 -1.23
CA LEU A 80 20.59 14.19 -1.82
C LEU A 80 21.99 14.09 -2.40
N ASP A 81 22.91 13.56 -1.60
CA ASP A 81 24.27 13.29 -2.07
C ASP A 81 24.32 12.12 -3.08
N GLU A 82 25.49 11.91 -3.67
CA GLU A 82 25.67 10.88 -4.71
C GLU A 82 25.44 9.45 -4.19
N ASN A 83 25.66 9.19 -2.90
CA ASN A 83 25.42 7.87 -2.31
C ASN A 83 23.92 7.62 -2.15
N ILE A 84 23.17 8.61 -1.67
CA ILE A 84 21.70 8.56 -1.58
C ILE A 84 21.11 8.35 -2.98
N VAL A 85 21.53 9.17 -3.94
CA VAL A 85 21.09 9.11 -5.34
C VAL A 85 21.32 7.72 -5.93
N ARG A 86 22.53 7.17 -5.80
CA ARG A 86 22.86 5.82 -6.28
C ARG A 86 21.96 4.76 -5.66
N LYS A 87 21.63 4.89 -4.37
CA LYS A 87 20.79 3.93 -3.64
C LYS A 87 19.34 3.95 -4.13
N ILE A 88 18.76 5.14 -4.35
CA ILE A 88 17.32 5.29 -4.65
C ILE A 88 16.98 5.31 -6.15
N ILE A 89 17.97 5.51 -7.03
CA ILE A 89 17.82 5.55 -8.49
C ILE A 89 16.94 4.41 -9.05
N PRO A 90 17.11 3.14 -8.64
CA PRO A 90 16.31 2.05 -9.20
C PRO A 90 14.80 2.23 -8.96
N THR A 91 14.43 2.68 -7.76
CA THR A 91 13.03 3.00 -7.44
C THR A 91 12.56 4.24 -8.17
N VAL A 92 13.41 5.27 -8.29
CA VAL A 92 13.08 6.49 -9.05
C VAL A 92 12.79 6.19 -10.51
N ARG A 93 13.63 5.42 -11.19
CA ARG A 93 13.38 4.97 -12.56
C ARG A 93 12.05 4.23 -12.66
N ARG A 94 11.79 3.30 -11.74
CA ARG A 94 10.56 2.51 -11.73
C ARG A 94 9.28 3.34 -11.69
N TRP A 95 9.18 4.34 -10.79
CA TRP A 95 7.98 5.18 -10.78
C TRP A 95 7.96 6.21 -11.91
N ARG A 96 9.09 6.62 -12.47
CA ARG A 96 9.10 7.48 -13.67
C ARG A 96 8.68 6.76 -14.95
N GLU A 97 8.92 5.45 -15.05
CA GLU A 97 8.53 4.62 -16.19
C GLU A 97 7.08 4.14 -16.13
N SER A 98 6.44 4.20 -14.96
CA SER A 98 5.06 3.76 -14.79
C SER A 98 4.08 4.70 -15.50
N TRP A 99 3.12 4.14 -16.24
CA TRP A 99 2.19 4.90 -17.10
C TRP A 99 1.54 6.12 -16.42
N TYR A 100 0.99 5.90 -15.22
CA TYR A 100 0.22 6.93 -14.49
C TYR A 100 1.10 7.98 -13.80
N THR A 101 2.37 7.65 -13.56
CA THR A 101 3.36 8.50 -12.90
C THR A 101 4.40 9.04 -13.88
N SER A 102 4.37 8.60 -15.15
CA SER A 102 5.26 9.08 -16.21
C SER A 102 5.09 10.56 -16.48
N ILE A 103 3.91 11.12 -16.17
CA ILE A 103 3.64 12.56 -16.23
C ILE A 103 4.44 13.37 -15.18
N ILE A 104 4.96 12.71 -14.13
CA ILE A 104 5.70 13.36 -13.04
C ILE A 104 7.13 13.68 -13.51
N CYS A 105 7.35 14.94 -13.87
CA CYS A 105 8.62 15.43 -14.38
C CYS A 105 8.91 16.84 -13.84
N PRO A 106 10.10 17.09 -13.27
CA PRO A 106 10.41 18.39 -12.66
C PRO A 106 10.73 19.48 -13.69
N SER A 107 10.76 19.16 -14.98
CA SER A 107 11.13 20.11 -16.04
C SER A 107 9.98 21.03 -16.43
N ASP A 108 10.23 22.34 -16.41
CA ASP A 108 9.29 23.39 -16.87
C ASP A 108 8.99 23.32 -18.38
N THR A 109 9.74 22.53 -19.17
CA THR A 109 9.44 22.32 -20.59
C THR A 109 8.31 21.32 -20.83
N TYR A 110 7.45 21.10 -19.84
CA TYR A 110 6.20 20.37 -20.00
C TYR A 110 5.27 21.17 -20.93
N THR A 111 5.43 20.98 -22.23
CA THR A 111 4.55 21.55 -23.24
C THR A 111 3.27 20.74 -23.32
N SER A 112 2.13 21.43 -23.35
CA SER A 112 0.76 20.92 -23.34
C SER A 112 0.39 19.90 -24.43
N ASP A 113 1.25 19.64 -25.42
CA ASP A 113 1.05 18.64 -26.47
C ASP A 113 1.04 17.19 -25.97
N HIS A 114 1.52 16.92 -24.75
CA HIS A 114 1.58 15.57 -24.18
C HIS A 114 0.29 15.10 -23.46
N ARG A 115 -0.76 15.94 -23.41
CA ARG A 115 -2.02 15.64 -22.70
C ARG A 115 -2.85 14.51 -23.32
N TYR A 116 -2.64 14.20 -24.61
CA TYR A 116 -3.52 13.29 -25.37
C TYR A 116 -2.84 12.02 -25.89
N PHE A 117 -1.51 11.96 -25.91
CA PHE A 117 -0.78 10.77 -26.37
C PHE A 117 0.07 10.20 -25.23
N GLN A 118 -0.38 9.04 -24.78
CA GLN A 118 0.39 7.89 -24.31
C GLN A 118 1.89 8.13 -24.12
N THR A 119 2.37 7.92 -22.88
CA THR A 119 3.79 7.98 -22.44
C THR A 119 4.47 9.35 -22.57
N HIS A 120 4.74 9.99 -21.43
CA HIS A 120 5.78 11.03 -21.39
C HIS A 120 7.14 10.36 -21.59
N SER A 121 7.60 10.32 -22.83
CA SER A 121 8.90 9.81 -23.28
C SER A 121 10.07 10.72 -22.86
N CYS A 122 10.09 11.21 -21.61
CA CYS A 122 11.25 11.92 -21.08
C CYS A 122 12.26 10.99 -20.40
N THR A 123 11.89 9.74 -20.11
CA THR A 123 12.74 8.76 -19.40
C THR A 123 14.09 8.56 -20.08
N ASP A 124 14.13 8.60 -21.41
CA ASP A 124 15.36 8.40 -22.18
C ASP A 124 16.21 9.68 -22.31
N LYS A 125 15.64 10.86 -22.02
CA LYS A 125 16.27 12.18 -22.23
C LYS A 125 16.54 12.95 -20.93
N CYS A 126 15.85 12.62 -19.86
CA CYS A 126 15.95 13.29 -18.58
C CYS A 126 16.72 12.44 -17.58
N GLU A 127 17.65 13.07 -16.87
CA GLU A 127 18.30 12.44 -15.73
C GLU A 127 17.26 11.97 -14.70
N PRO A 128 17.37 10.75 -14.13
CA PRO A 128 16.41 10.22 -13.15
C PRO A 128 16.19 11.12 -11.94
N ILE A 129 17.26 11.75 -11.44
CA ILE A 129 17.24 12.71 -10.33
C ILE A 129 18.12 13.90 -10.72
N PRO A 130 17.56 14.93 -11.39
CA PRO A 130 18.30 16.10 -11.81
C PRO A 130 18.98 16.81 -10.64
N SER A 131 20.10 17.49 -10.87
CA SER A 131 20.86 18.19 -9.82
C SER A 131 20.03 19.17 -8.99
N GLU A 132 19.06 19.85 -9.60
CA GLU A 132 18.18 20.79 -8.89
C GLU A 132 17.21 20.07 -7.94
N GLU A 133 16.77 18.85 -8.27
CA GLU A 133 15.91 18.03 -7.41
C GLU A 133 16.65 17.40 -6.22
N ARG A 134 17.97 17.55 -6.17
CA ARG A 134 18.81 17.08 -5.07
C ARG A 134 18.99 18.14 -3.98
N LYS A 135 18.62 19.39 -4.25
CA LYS A 135 18.85 20.55 -3.37
C LYS A 135 17.67 20.79 -2.45
N MET A 136 17.93 21.51 -1.36
CA MET A 136 16.89 21.90 -0.41
C MET A 136 15.75 22.68 -1.08
N SER A 137 16.05 23.55 -2.04
CA SER A 137 15.07 24.35 -2.78
C SER A 137 13.96 23.51 -3.45
N ALA A 138 14.24 22.25 -3.81
CA ALA A 138 13.23 21.35 -4.37
C ALA A 138 12.15 20.96 -3.34
N PHE A 139 12.54 20.81 -2.08
CA PHE A 139 11.65 20.49 -0.96
C PHE A 139 10.92 21.71 -0.39
N LEU A 140 11.28 22.92 -0.80
CA LEU A 140 10.62 24.18 -0.42
C LEU A 140 9.50 24.60 -1.38
N ARG A 141 9.21 23.80 -2.41
CA ARG A 141 8.17 24.13 -3.39
C ARG A 141 6.79 23.94 -2.77
N SER A 142 5.98 24.99 -2.82
CA SER A 142 4.58 24.97 -2.41
C SER A 142 3.67 24.50 -3.55
N PHE A 143 2.52 23.95 -3.18
CA PHE A 143 1.47 23.66 -4.15
C PHE A 143 0.89 24.96 -4.71
N ARG A 144 0.91 25.12 -6.04
CA ARG A 144 0.38 26.31 -6.74
C ARG A 144 -1.13 26.28 -6.89
N SER A 145 -1.72 25.08 -6.85
CA SER A 145 -3.15 24.87 -7.02
C SER A 145 -3.65 23.89 -5.97
N GLU A 146 -4.73 24.26 -5.28
CA GLU A 146 -5.49 23.36 -4.41
C GLU A 146 -6.18 22.26 -5.21
N ASN A 147 -6.40 22.49 -6.51
CA ASN A 147 -6.90 21.49 -7.41
C ASN A 147 -5.81 20.47 -7.74
N CYS A 148 -5.79 19.39 -7.00
CA CYS A 148 -5.09 18.14 -7.31
C CYS A 148 -5.14 17.57 -8.74
N ARG A 149 -6.10 17.95 -9.61
CA ARG A 149 -6.07 17.59 -11.05
C ARG A 149 -5.08 18.44 -11.84
N ASP A 150 -4.61 19.52 -11.24
CA ASP A 150 -3.63 20.43 -11.80
C ASP A 150 -2.21 19.87 -11.61
N PHE A 151 -2.01 18.67 -12.17
CA PHE A 151 -0.71 18.02 -12.24
C PHE A 151 0.31 18.89 -12.97
N GLU A 152 -0.15 19.70 -13.94
CA GLU A 152 0.71 20.62 -14.68
C GLU A 152 1.31 21.68 -13.76
N ASN A 153 0.51 22.32 -12.91
CA ASN A 153 1.01 23.37 -12.01
C ASN A 153 1.69 22.83 -10.74
N ASN A 154 1.47 21.57 -10.37
CA ASN A 154 2.02 20.95 -9.16
C ASN A 154 3.08 19.87 -9.44
N ASN A 155 3.50 19.68 -10.69
CA ASN A 155 4.31 18.52 -11.10
C ASN A 155 5.62 18.36 -10.32
N ALA A 156 6.34 19.47 -10.18
CA ALA A 156 7.60 19.51 -9.45
C ALA A 156 7.41 19.17 -7.96
N VAL A 157 6.28 19.56 -7.35
CA VAL A 157 5.95 19.22 -5.96
C VAL A 157 5.64 17.73 -5.84
N PHE A 158 4.88 17.17 -6.79
CA PHE A 158 4.60 15.73 -6.82
C PHE A 158 5.86 14.89 -7.00
N PHE A 159 6.80 15.34 -7.84
CA PHE A 159 8.12 14.71 -7.96
C PHE A 159 8.83 14.63 -6.60
N ASN A 160 8.89 15.75 -5.88
CA ASN A 160 9.54 15.80 -4.56
C ASN A 160 8.78 14.97 -3.50
N MET A 161 7.47 14.85 -3.59
CA MET A 161 6.69 13.99 -2.71
C MET A 161 6.99 12.49 -2.95
N GLU A 162 7.11 12.04 -4.21
CA GLU A 162 7.56 10.67 -4.52
C GLU A 162 9.00 10.43 -4.06
N MET A 163 9.86 11.47 -4.11
CA MET A 163 11.20 11.40 -3.54
C MET A 163 11.16 11.21 -2.02
N VAL A 164 10.33 11.96 -1.28
CA VAL A 164 10.16 11.81 0.18
C VAL A 164 9.72 10.39 0.55
N LYS A 165 8.72 9.86 -0.17
CA LYS A 165 8.28 8.47 -0.01
C LYS A 165 9.42 7.49 -0.25
N THR A 166 10.20 7.70 -1.30
CA THR A 166 11.35 6.86 -1.62
C THR A 166 12.39 6.91 -0.50
N LEU A 167 12.72 8.09 0.03
CA LEU A 167 13.68 8.23 1.13
C LEU A 167 13.20 7.51 2.41
N LEU A 168 11.90 7.58 2.72
CA LEU A 168 11.28 6.84 3.84
C LEU A 168 11.47 5.32 3.70
N LEU A 169 11.20 4.78 2.50
CA LEU A 169 11.35 3.36 2.20
C LEU A 169 12.81 2.88 2.33
N TYR A 170 13.76 3.72 1.95
CA TYR A 170 15.20 3.41 2.00
C TYR A 170 15.86 3.71 3.34
N GLY A 171 15.14 4.37 4.25
CA GLY A 171 15.64 4.75 5.57
C GLY A 171 16.65 5.88 5.57
N GLU A 172 16.61 6.75 4.56
CA GLU A 172 17.48 7.93 4.44
C GLU A 172 16.99 9.05 5.37
N MET A 173 16.96 8.75 6.67
CA MET A 173 16.37 9.61 7.69
C MET A 173 17.19 10.86 7.96
N ASP A 174 18.51 10.83 7.82
CA ASP A 174 19.33 12.04 8.02
C ASP A 174 18.96 13.13 7.00
N ALA A 175 18.81 12.77 5.72
CA ALA A 175 18.35 13.67 4.68
C ALA A 175 16.94 14.20 4.95
N LEU A 176 16.01 13.34 5.37
CA LEU A 176 14.64 13.74 5.71
C LEU A 176 14.61 14.68 6.92
N LEU A 177 15.38 14.39 7.98
CA LEU A 177 15.47 15.23 9.17
C LEU A 177 16.08 16.61 8.86
N ARG A 178 17.06 16.67 7.94
CA ARG A 178 17.58 17.96 7.41
C ARG A 178 16.50 18.75 6.68
N VAL A 179 15.68 18.11 5.86
CA VAL A 179 14.55 18.77 5.18
C VAL A 179 13.52 19.27 6.20
N CYS A 180 13.19 18.46 7.21
CA CYS A 180 12.25 18.83 8.27
C CYS A 180 12.73 19.99 9.15
N ALA A 181 14.05 20.25 9.21
CA ALA A 181 14.60 21.36 9.98
C ALA A 181 14.29 22.73 9.35
N HIS A 182 13.92 22.78 8.07
CA HIS A 182 13.61 24.02 7.39
C HIS A 182 12.15 24.43 7.65
N PRO A 183 11.87 25.66 8.14
CA PRO A 183 10.51 26.08 8.51
C PRO A 183 9.54 26.20 7.33
N GLU A 184 10.06 26.51 6.14
CA GLU A 184 9.27 26.64 4.91
C GLU A 184 9.07 25.31 4.14
N THR A 185 9.31 24.18 4.80
CA THR A 185 9.09 22.87 4.16
C THR A 185 7.59 22.56 4.06
N HIS A 186 7.13 22.16 2.86
CA HIS A 186 5.73 21.78 2.64
C HIS A 186 5.44 20.30 2.92
N LEU A 187 6.35 19.61 3.62
CA LEU A 187 6.15 18.19 3.99
C LEU A 187 4.88 17.99 4.83
N LYS A 188 4.56 18.91 5.73
CA LYS A 188 3.32 18.91 6.52
C LYS A 188 2.08 18.95 5.63
N GLU A 189 2.07 19.82 4.62
CA GLU A 189 0.95 19.96 3.68
C GLU A 189 0.80 18.76 2.73
N SER A 190 1.91 18.06 2.46
CA SER A 190 1.91 16.84 1.64
C SER A 190 1.58 15.55 2.41
N PHE A 191 1.31 15.65 3.72
CA PHE A 191 1.06 14.50 4.59
C PHE A 191 -0.16 13.68 4.16
N GLU A 192 -1.36 14.27 4.15
CA GLU A 192 -2.62 13.64 3.71
C GLU A 192 -3.18 14.39 2.48
N ARG A 193 -2.45 14.32 1.36
CA ARG A 193 -2.89 14.93 0.10
C ARG A 193 -3.82 13.97 -0.65
N GLY A 194 -5.09 14.37 -0.82
CA GLY A 194 -6.03 13.71 -1.72
C GLY A 194 -5.95 14.24 -3.15
N THR A 195 -6.36 13.45 -4.14
CA THR A 195 -6.69 13.86 -5.50
C THR A 195 -8.20 13.91 -5.69
N CYS A 196 -8.81 15.07 -5.54
CA CYS A 196 -10.11 15.41 -6.08
C CYS A 196 -11.27 14.60 -5.48
N TRP A 197 -12.12 15.29 -4.72
CA TRP A 197 -13.36 14.72 -4.20
C TRP A 197 -14.26 14.14 -5.30
N GLU A 198 -14.26 14.71 -6.52
CA GLU A 198 -15.01 14.19 -7.67
C GLU A 198 -14.48 12.86 -8.21
N CYS A 199 -13.22 12.51 -7.94
CA CYS A 199 -12.60 11.26 -8.37
C CYS A 199 -12.85 10.09 -7.39
N GLY A 200 -13.61 10.31 -6.31
CA GLY A 200 -14.02 9.31 -5.32
C GLY A 200 -13.02 9.08 -4.17
N PRO A 201 -13.48 8.57 -3.01
CA PRO A 201 -12.68 8.50 -1.78
C PRO A 201 -11.51 7.49 -1.81
N TYR A 202 -11.54 6.51 -2.72
CA TYR A 202 -10.59 5.39 -2.74
C TYR A 202 -9.43 5.51 -3.74
N PHE A 203 -9.50 6.41 -4.71
CA PHE A 203 -8.56 6.42 -5.85
C PHE A 203 -7.42 7.45 -5.73
N ASN A 204 -7.32 8.11 -4.59
CA ASN A 204 -6.84 9.48 -4.62
C ASN A 204 -5.91 9.92 -3.49
N ARG A 205 -5.54 9.06 -2.56
CA ARG A 205 -4.57 9.48 -1.53
C ARG A 205 -3.16 9.35 -2.08
N ILE A 206 -2.50 10.48 -2.29
CA ILE A 206 -1.13 10.56 -2.79
C ILE A 206 -0.19 11.12 -1.74
N GLY A 207 -0.67 11.43 -0.54
CA GLY A 207 0.18 11.85 0.58
C GLY A 207 1.26 10.84 0.94
N TRP A 208 2.29 11.29 1.65
CA TRP A 208 3.32 10.37 2.14
C TRP A 208 2.83 9.51 3.32
N ASP A 209 1.69 9.85 3.95
CA ASP A 209 0.99 9.03 4.95
C ASP A 209 0.71 7.60 4.45
N GLN A 210 0.48 7.45 3.14
CA GLN A 210 0.22 6.17 2.48
C GLN A 210 1.33 5.15 2.73
N ILE A 211 2.59 5.59 2.91
CA ILE A 211 3.69 4.69 3.25
C ILE A 211 3.40 3.97 4.58
N GLY A 212 3.01 4.72 5.62
CA GLY A 212 2.68 4.12 6.91
C GLY A 212 1.45 3.22 6.84
N ARG A 213 0.39 3.66 6.14
CA ARG A 213 -0.88 2.91 6.02
C ARG A 213 -0.72 1.58 5.29
N LEU A 214 0.03 1.56 4.19
CA LEU A 214 0.30 0.33 3.43
C LEU A 214 1.14 -0.67 4.25
N MET A 215 2.18 -0.19 4.92
CA MET A 215 3.04 -1.04 5.77
C MET A 215 2.24 -1.63 6.93
N LEU A 216 1.41 -0.82 7.59
CA LEU A 216 0.53 -1.26 8.68
C LEU A 216 -0.41 -2.37 8.23
N ARG A 217 -1.05 -2.19 7.08
CA ARG A 217 -2.04 -3.16 6.58
C ARG A 217 -1.44 -4.51 6.27
N VAL A 218 -0.31 -4.55 5.55
CA VAL A 218 0.42 -5.80 5.28
C VAL A 218 0.93 -6.42 6.59
N TYR A 219 1.42 -5.59 7.51
CA TYR A 219 1.93 -6.04 8.80
C TYR A 219 0.86 -6.69 9.68
N ILE A 220 -0.32 -6.06 9.85
CA ILE A 220 -1.44 -6.63 10.61
C ILE A 220 -1.96 -7.89 9.91
N CYS A 221 -2.19 -7.85 8.59
CA CYS A 221 -2.68 -8.98 7.82
C CYS A 221 -1.83 -10.26 8.03
N LEU A 222 -0.52 -10.16 7.85
CA LEU A 222 0.38 -11.31 7.93
C LEU A 222 0.59 -11.80 9.37
N ASN A 223 0.70 -10.90 10.35
CA ASN A 223 0.86 -11.30 11.76
C ASN A 223 -0.41 -11.95 12.31
N VAL A 224 -1.59 -11.42 11.97
CA VAL A 224 -2.87 -12.04 12.38
C VAL A 224 -3.02 -13.40 11.73
N ALA A 225 -2.77 -13.52 10.42
CA ALA A 225 -2.83 -14.82 9.75
C ALA A 225 -1.87 -15.84 10.38
N TYR A 226 -0.65 -15.43 10.74
CA TYR A 226 0.31 -16.29 11.45
C TYR A 226 -0.24 -16.85 12.78
N CYS A 227 -1.08 -16.10 13.48
CA CYS A 227 -1.66 -16.52 14.75
C CYS A 227 -2.72 -17.62 14.66
N PHE A 228 -3.14 -18.01 13.44
CA PHE A 228 -4.07 -19.12 13.19
C PHE A 228 -3.36 -20.23 12.40
N PRO A 229 -2.55 -21.08 13.06
CA PRO A 229 -1.76 -22.12 12.38
C PRO A 229 -2.62 -23.07 11.54
N GLU A 230 -3.86 -23.32 11.93
CA GLU A 230 -4.82 -24.12 11.17
C GLU A 230 -5.13 -23.58 9.77
N LEU A 231 -4.79 -22.31 9.47
CA LEU A 231 -5.04 -21.69 8.17
C LEU A 231 -3.84 -21.71 7.22
N TRP A 232 -2.62 -21.97 7.72
CA TRP A 232 -1.39 -21.84 6.93
C TRP A 232 -0.40 -22.99 7.10
N ASP A 233 -0.49 -23.77 8.16
CA ASP A 233 0.34 -24.94 8.41
C ASP A 233 -0.43 -26.24 8.10
N PRO A 234 -0.01 -27.03 7.09
CA PRO A 234 -0.61 -28.35 6.79
C PRO A 234 -0.63 -29.30 7.99
N THR A 235 0.35 -29.22 8.89
CA THR A 235 0.42 -30.07 10.07
C THR A 235 -0.59 -29.67 11.15
N CYS A 236 -1.08 -28.42 11.11
CA CYS A 236 -2.06 -27.90 12.05
C CYS A 236 -3.49 -27.88 11.48
N GLY A 237 -3.72 -28.41 10.27
CA GLY A 237 -5.06 -28.56 9.70
C GLY A 237 -5.39 -27.65 8.51
N ARG A 238 -4.39 -27.00 7.89
CA ARG A 238 -4.61 -26.28 6.63
C ARG A 238 -5.15 -27.22 5.56
N THR A 239 -6.22 -26.81 4.91
CA THR A 239 -6.81 -27.50 3.75
C THR A 239 -7.09 -26.50 2.64
N THR A 240 -7.50 -26.97 1.45
CA THR A 240 -7.88 -26.09 0.34
C THR A 240 -9.07 -25.17 0.66
N THR A 241 -9.96 -25.59 1.57
CA THR A 241 -11.09 -24.78 2.04
C THR A 241 -10.73 -23.92 3.26
N ASN A 242 -9.72 -24.35 4.02
CA ASN A 242 -9.19 -23.69 5.21
C ASN A 242 -7.79 -23.12 4.95
N ASP A 243 -7.71 -22.23 3.96
CA ASP A 243 -6.47 -21.55 3.56
C ASP A 243 -6.67 -20.05 3.73
N TYR A 244 -5.81 -19.40 4.52
CA TYR A 244 -5.89 -17.96 4.77
C TYR A 244 -5.83 -17.13 3.47
N ARG A 245 -5.21 -17.65 2.40
CA ARG A 245 -5.09 -16.97 1.11
C ARG A 245 -6.43 -16.88 0.37
N ASN A 246 -7.41 -17.68 0.79
CA ASN A 246 -8.78 -17.64 0.28
C ASN A 246 -9.66 -16.65 1.04
N SER A 247 -9.10 -15.81 1.93
CA SER A 247 -9.86 -14.85 2.74
C SER A 247 -10.02 -13.48 2.07
N ILE A 248 -11.04 -12.72 2.51
CA ILE A 248 -11.18 -11.31 2.14
C ILE A 248 -9.92 -10.54 2.55
N PHE A 249 -9.52 -10.66 3.82
CA PHE A 249 -8.46 -9.84 4.39
C PHE A 249 -7.14 -10.01 3.63
N TYR A 250 -6.80 -11.24 3.23
CA TYR A 250 -5.56 -11.50 2.49
C TYR A 250 -5.64 -11.02 1.04
N GLN A 251 -6.67 -11.45 0.30
CA GLN A 251 -6.81 -11.12 -1.13
C GLN A 251 -6.93 -9.61 -1.35
N ARG A 252 -7.64 -8.91 -0.47
CA ARG A 252 -7.77 -7.46 -0.50
C ARG A 252 -6.45 -6.77 -0.19
N THR A 253 -5.69 -7.26 0.80
CA THR A 253 -4.34 -6.74 1.10
C THR A 253 -3.39 -6.91 -0.08
N LEU A 254 -3.44 -8.06 -0.75
CA LEU A 254 -2.61 -8.34 -1.93
C LEU A 254 -2.87 -7.33 -3.06
N ILE A 255 -4.13 -7.04 -3.38
CA ILE A 255 -4.47 -6.11 -4.47
C ILE A 255 -4.24 -4.65 -4.06
N GLU A 256 -4.69 -4.24 -2.89
CA GLU A 256 -4.63 -2.84 -2.49
C GLU A 256 -3.20 -2.41 -2.13
N CYS A 257 -2.39 -3.30 -1.55
CA CYS A 257 -1.05 -2.93 -1.07
C CYS A 257 0.09 -3.33 -2.01
N ALA A 258 -0.09 -4.34 -2.87
CA ALA A 258 1.01 -4.92 -3.64
C ALA A 258 0.81 -4.91 -5.16
N ARG A 259 -0.31 -4.37 -5.68
CA ARG A 259 -0.53 -4.22 -7.12
C ARG A 259 -0.30 -2.78 -7.57
N PRO A 260 0.77 -2.48 -8.33
CA PRO A 260 1.12 -1.11 -8.73
C PRO A 260 0.46 -0.68 -10.06
N ILE A 261 -0.86 -0.89 -10.22
CA ILE A 261 -1.57 -0.62 -11.49
C ILE A 261 -2.73 0.34 -11.26
N GLY A 262 -2.80 1.40 -12.08
CA GLY A 262 -3.97 2.28 -12.13
C GLY A 262 -3.91 3.50 -11.20
N GLU A 263 -2.76 3.75 -10.55
CA GLU A 263 -2.66 4.75 -9.48
C GLU A 263 -1.56 5.78 -9.74
N TYR A 264 -1.79 7.01 -9.27
CA TYR A 264 -0.90 8.17 -9.41
C TYR A 264 0.30 8.15 -8.45
N SER A 265 0.39 7.18 -7.54
CA SER A 265 1.47 7.05 -6.57
C SER A 265 1.65 5.57 -6.18
N ASN A 266 2.67 4.92 -6.74
CA ASN A 266 2.92 3.49 -6.49
C ASN A 266 4.12 3.21 -5.59
N VAL A 267 4.88 4.23 -5.17
CA VAL A 267 6.15 4.05 -4.43
C VAL A 267 5.97 3.17 -3.20
N GLY A 268 4.94 3.42 -2.39
CA GLY A 268 4.66 2.63 -1.18
C GLY A 268 4.32 1.17 -1.45
N LYS A 269 3.87 0.83 -2.66
CA LYS A 269 3.50 -0.54 -3.04
C LYS A 269 4.68 -1.37 -3.48
N TYR A 270 5.78 -0.77 -3.93
CA TYR A 270 6.90 -1.51 -4.51
C TYR A 270 7.54 -2.54 -3.58
N PRO A 271 7.77 -2.25 -2.29
CA PRO A 271 8.31 -3.27 -1.38
C PRO A 271 7.37 -4.48 -1.25
N HIS A 272 6.06 -4.24 -1.22
CA HIS A 272 5.06 -5.31 -1.15
C HIS A 272 4.93 -6.05 -2.47
N SER A 273 4.91 -5.33 -3.59
CA SER A 273 4.85 -5.88 -4.95
C SER A 273 6.00 -6.85 -5.16
N ARG A 274 7.22 -6.47 -4.75
CA ARG A 274 8.40 -7.30 -4.80
C ARG A 274 8.29 -8.53 -3.89
N PHE A 275 7.91 -8.31 -2.63
CA PHE A 275 7.74 -9.40 -1.66
C PHE A 275 6.71 -10.44 -2.12
N PHE A 276 5.61 -10.01 -2.72
CA PHE A 276 4.57 -10.92 -3.20
C PHE A 276 4.80 -11.43 -4.62
N GLY A 277 5.83 -10.98 -5.35
CA GLY A 277 6.05 -11.39 -6.73
C GLY A 277 5.01 -10.85 -7.71
N LEU A 278 4.66 -9.57 -7.56
CA LEU A 278 3.70 -8.84 -8.41
C LEU A 278 4.35 -7.71 -9.23
N ASP A 279 5.68 -7.63 -9.23
CA ASP A 279 6.46 -6.56 -9.88
C ASP A 279 6.34 -6.58 -11.42
N SER A 280 6.11 -7.75 -12.02
CA SER A 280 6.04 -7.98 -13.46
C SER A 280 4.63 -7.80 -14.05
N CYS A 281 3.59 -7.62 -13.22
CA CYS A 281 2.23 -7.51 -13.71
C CYS A 281 2.00 -6.14 -14.37
N LYS A 282 2.42 -6.01 -15.63
CA LYS A 282 2.20 -4.85 -16.50
C LYS A 282 0.89 -4.94 -17.28
N ALA A 283 0.20 -6.07 -17.20
CA ALA A 283 -1.07 -6.26 -17.90
C ALA A 283 -2.14 -5.35 -17.26
N VAL A 284 -2.47 -4.27 -17.96
CA VAL A 284 -3.77 -3.63 -17.77
C VAL A 284 -4.78 -4.71 -18.04
N LEU A 285 -5.68 -4.98 -17.09
CA LEU A 285 -6.87 -5.78 -17.36
C LEU A 285 -7.47 -5.23 -18.66
N LYS A 286 -7.30 -5.96 -19.77
CA LYS A 286 -8.13 -5.73 -20.95
C LYS A 286 -9.51 -6.13 -20.44
N MET A 287 -10.21 -5.16 -19.88
CA MET A 287 -11.61 -5.30 -19.55
C MET A 287 -12.27 -5.58 -20.89
N ASP A 288 -12.46 -6.87 -21.13
CA ASP A 288 -13.05 -7.36 -22.35
C ASP A 288 -14.36 -6.60 -22.52
N LYS A 289 -14.49 -5.89 -23.65
CA LYS A 289 -15.72 -5.18 -23.99
C LYS A 289 -16.83 -6.20 -24.34
N GLY A 290 -16.48 -7.49 -24.44
CA GLY A 290 -17.41 -8.61 -24.46
C GLY A 290 -17.96 -8.93 -23.07
N ARG A 291 -19.13 -9.57 -23.01
CA ARG A 291 -19.63 -10.20 -21.79
C ARG A 291 -18.58 -11.22 -21.33
N SER A 292 -17.78 -10.90 -20.32
CA SER A 292 -16.86 -11.87 -19.74
C SER A 292 -17.68 -13.08 -19.29
N GLU A 293 -17.27 -14.28 -19.70
CA GLU A 293 -17.88 -15.54 -19.26
C GLU A 293 -17.81 -15.72 -17.73
N HIS A 294 -16.98 -14.93 -17.06
CA HIS A 294 -16.94 -14.80 -15.61
C HIS A 294 -18.08 -13.90 -15.10
N TRP A 295 -19.24 -14.50 -14.89
CA TRP A 295 -20.42 -13.89 -14.28
C TRP A 295 -20.14 -13.19 -12.95
N LEU A 296 -19.11 -13.63 -12.20
CA LEU A 296 -18.62 -12.96 -10.99
C LEU A 296 -18.26 -11.49 -11.26
N LEU A 297 -17.62 -11.17 -12.40
CA LEU A 297 -17.22 -9.79 -12.76
C LEU A 297 -18.42 -8.86 -13.04
N ASN A 298 -19.63 -9.42 -13.16
CA ASN A 298 -20.83 -8.70 -13.53
C ASN A 298 -21.73 -8.32 -12.34
N GLU A 299 -21.54 -8.86 -11.13
CA GLU A 299 -22.44 -8.59 -9.99
C GLU A 299 -22.43 -7.12 -9.52
N ASN A 300 -21.40 -6.34 -9.86
CA ASN A 300 -21.34 -4.89 -9.62
C ASN A 300 -21.65 -4.02 -10.85
N ARG A 301 -22.15 -4.58 -11.96
CA ARG A 301 -22.52 -3.80 -13.16
C ARG A 301 -23.85 -3.05 -13.01
N HIS A 302 -24.13 -2.44 -11.85
CA HIS A 302 -25.00 -1.27 -11.82
C HIS A 302 -24.20 -0.03 -12.24
N LEU A 303 -23.93 0.03 -13.56
CA LEU A 303 -23.45 1.24 -14.24
C LEU A 303 -24.44 2.37 -13.96
N SER A 304 -24.12 3.27 -13.03
CA SER A 304 -24.79 4.56 -13.00
C SER A 304 -24.21 5.41 -14.12
N TYR A 305 -24.89 5.43 -15.25
CA TYR A 305 -24.66 6.38 -16.32
C TYR A 305 -24.91 7.80 -15.77
N ILE A 306 -23.86 8.49 -15.33
CA ILE A 306 -23.98 9.93 -15.06
C ILE A 306 -23.97 10.60 -16.43
N ARG A 307 -25.17 10.96 -16.91
CA ARG A 307 -25.35 11.76 -18.12
C ARG A 307 -24.96 13.20 -17.78
N VAL A 308 -23.67 13.53 -17.90
CA VAL A 308 -23.24 14.94 -17.87
C VAL A 308 -23.48 15.50 -19.27
N GLU A 309 -24.61 16.18 -19.43
CA GLU A 309 -24.91 16.91 -20.65
C GLU A 309 -24.06 18.18 -20.63
N ASN A 310 -22.95 18.19 -21.38
CA ASN A 310 -22.26 19.43 -21.69
C ASN A 310 -22.09 19.56 -23.21
N GLN A 311 -22.55 20.70 -23.73
CA GLN A 311 -22.53 21.08 -25.13
C GLN A 311 -21.08 21.35 -25.58
N SER A 312 -20.34 20.31 -25.91
CA SER A 312 -19.35 20.31 -27.00
C SER A 312 -18.67 18.94 -27.08
N THR A 313 -18.56 18.48 -28.32
CA THR A 313 -18.10 17.18 -28.77
C THR A 313 -16.76 16.73 -28.17
N THR A 314 -16.79 15.84 -27.17
CA THR A 314 -15.95 14.62 -27.06
C THR A 314 -16.44 13.77 -25.88
N TRP A 315 -16.92 12.55 -26.17
CA TRP A 315 -17.42 11.61 -25.16
C TRP A 315 -16.25 10.93 -24.44
N ARG A 316 -16.05 11.20 -23.14
CA ARG A 316 -15.09 10.46 -22.30
C ARG A 316 -15.84 9.65 -21.25
N TRP A 317 -15.75 8.33 -21.37
CA TRP A 317 -16.35 7.37 -20.44
C TRP A 317 -15.52 7.33 -19.16
N TYR A 318 -16.04 7.87 -18.05
CA TYR A 318 -15.45 7.67 -16.73
C TYR A 318 -16.15 6.50 -16.04
N LEU A 319 -15.37 5.49 -15.63
CA LEU A 319 -15.82 4.41 -14.76
C LEU A 319 -16.01 4.96 -13.34
N SER A 320 -17.16 5.57 -13.09
CA SER A 320 -17.63 5.82 -11.73
C SER A 320 -18.11 4.48 -11.15
N HIS A 321 -17.34 3.92 -10.22
CA HIS A 321 -17.86 2.87 -9.35
C HIS A 321 -18.85 3.58 -8.42
N ARG A 322 -20.14 3.24 -8.51
CA ARG A 322 -21.12 3.77 -7.57
C ARG A 322 -20.70 3.38 -6.15
N ASN A 323 -20.90 4.31 -5.22
CA ASN A 323 -20.50 4.30 -3.80
C ASN A 323 -21.06 3.16 -2.93
N ASP A 324 -21.49 2.04 -3.52
CA ASP A 324 -21.96 0.89 -2.77
C ASP A 324 -20.77 -0.07 -2.64
N GLY A 325 -20.14 -0.05 -1.45
CA GLY A 325 -18.86 -0.68 -1.18
C GLY A 325 -18.65 -2.02 -1.89
N HIS A 326 -17.51 -2.14 -2.57
CA HIS A 326 -16.78 -3.34 -3.00
C HIS A 326 -17.42 -4.74 -2.79
N ALA A 327 -18.63 -4.98 -3.31
CA ALA A 327 -19.21 -6.31 -3.30
C ALA A 327 -18.59 -7.13 -4.44
N GLY A 328 -17.81 -8.18 -4.15
CA GLY A 328 -18.04 -9.39 -4.96
C GLY A 328 -16.91 -10.35 -5.33
N PHE A 329 -15.66 -10.19 -4.88
CA PHE A 329 -14.60 -11.15 -5.28
C PHE A 329 -13.76 -11.69 -4.13
N TYR A 330 -13.32 -10.79 -3.26
CA TYR A 330 -12.44 -11.17 -2.17
C TYR A 330 -13.11 -12.21 -1.28
N GLY A 331 -12.37 -13.25 -0.94
CA GLY A 331 -12.86 -14.34 -0.10
C GLY A 331 -13.81 -15.33 -0.76
N ARG A 332 -14.27 -15.09 -1.99
CA ARG A 332 -15.30 -15.91 -2.66
C ARG A 332 -14.74 -17.02 -3.54
N VAL A 333 -13.48 -16.88 -3.96
CA VAL A 333 -12.79 -17.85 -4.82
C VAL A 333 -11.44 -18.21 -4.20
N PRO A 334 -10.92 -19.43 -4.46
CA PRO A 334 -9.56 -19.80 -4.10
C PRO A 334 -8.53 -18.85 -4.69
N ILE A 335 -7.37 -18.74 -4.04
CA ILE A 335 -6.31 -17.80 -4.44
C ILE A 335 -5.88 -17.97 -5.90
N GLU A 336 -5.84 -19.18 -6.44
CA GLU A 336 -5.48 -19.43 -7.84
C GLU A 336 -6.52 -18.85 -8.81
N GLY A 337 -7.81 -19.04 -8.50
CA GLY A 337 -8.91 -18.45 -9.27
C GLY A 337 -8.93 -16.93 -9.15
N PHE A 338 -8.63 -16.41 -7.96
CA PHE A 338 -8.48 -14.97 -7.71
C PHE A 338 -7.36 -14.37 -8.56
N LEU A 339 -6.15 -14.93 -8.50
CA LEU A 339 -4.99 -14.44 -9.26
C LEU A 339 -5.23 -14.51 -10.76
N SER A 340 -5.88 -15.57 -11.24
CA SER A 340 -6.24 -15.71 -12.67
C SER A 340 -7.18 -14.60 -13.15
N LEU A 341 -8.08 -14.11 -12.30
CA LEU A 341 -8.99 -13.00 -12.61
C LEU A 341 -8.26 -11.65 -12.61
N TRP A 342 -7.32 -11.44 -11.69
CA TRP A 342 -6.65 -10.15 -11.48
C TRP A 342 -5.35 -9.98 -12.27
N LEU A 343 -4.73 -11.08 -12.68
CA LEU A 343 -3.45 -11.14 -13.41
C LEU A 343 -3.64 -12.00 -14.68
N PRO A 344 -4.30 -11.47 -15.74
CA PRO A 344 -4.51 -12.22 -16.97
C PRO A 344 -3.18 -12.64 -17.58
N GLY A 345 -3.02 -13.93 -17.86
CA GLY A 345 -1.75 -14.51 -18.28
C GLY A 345 -1.00 -15.24 -17.16
N TYR A 346 -1.56 -15.31 -15.95
CA TYR A 346 -1.03 -16.09 -14.83
C TYR A 346 -1.32 -17.60 -14.97
N PRO A 347 -0.36 -18.48 -14.61
CA PRO A 347 1.03 -18.13 -14.38
C PRO A 347 1.68 -17.76 -15.70
N ALA A 348 2.21 -16.54 -15.80
CA ALA A 348 3.27 -16.32 -16.77
C ALA A 348 4.38 -17.25 -16.28
N HIS A 349 4.99 -18.03 -17.17
CA HIS A 349 6.05 -18.94 -16.78
C HIS A 349 7.26 -18.12 -16.32
N GLU A 350 7.22 -17.64 -15.07
CA GLU A 350 8.33 -17.01 -14.39
C GLU A 350 9.16 -18.12 -13.74
N PRO A 351 10.47 -18.18 -14.01
CA PRO A 351 11.33 -19.20 -13.43
C PRO A 351 11.35 -19.04 -11.91
N SER A 352 11.12 -20.12 -11.17
CA SER A 352 11.30 -20.10 -9.71
C SER A 352 12.76 -19.81 -9.35
N TYR A 353 13.04 -19.46 -8.09
CA TYR A 353 14.42 -19.34 -7.62
C TYR A 353 15.22 -20.63 -7.87
N SER A 354 14.60 -21.79 -7.68
CA SER A 354 15.20 -23.09 -8.01
C SER A 354 15.51 -23.22 -9.50
N ASP A 355 14.60 -22.79 -10.38
CA ASP A 355 14.82 -22.80 -11.83
C ASP A 355 15.95 -21.85 -12.24
N THR A 356 16.04 -20.66 -11.62
CA THR A 356 17.15 -19.73 -11.88
C THR A 356 18.50 -20.30 -11.45
N ILE A 357 18.58 -21.00 -10.30
CA ILE A 357 19.80 -21.71 -9.89
C ILE A 357 20.14 -22.81 -10.91
N TRP A 358 19.16 -23.60 -11.32
CA TRP A 358 19.35 -24.69 -12.27
C TRP A 358 19.82 -24.19 -13.63
N VAL A 359 19.18 -23.15 -14.16
CA VAL A 359 19.58 -22.53 -15.43
C VAL A 359 20.98 -21.93 -15.32
N ARG A 360 21.32 -21.28 -14.21
CA ARG A 360 22.69 -20.79 -13.96
C ARG A 360 23.71 -21.92 -13.98
N MET A 361 23.42 -23.03 -13.30
CA MET A 361 24.28 -24.21 -13.26
C MET A 361 24.44 -24.82 -14.66
N ILE A 362 23.36 -24.91 -15.44
CA ILE A 362 23.40 -25.41 -16.82
C ILE A 362 24.28 -24.51 -17.68
N ILE A 363 24.07 -23.19 -17.65
CA ILE A 363 24.84 -22.22 -18.43
C ILE A 363 26.33 -22.29 -18.07
N CYS A 364 26.67 -22.30 -16.79
CA CYS A 364 28.06 -22.44 -16.33
C CYS A 364 28.66 -23.79 -16.73
N SER A 365 27.89 -24.89 -16.67
CA SER A 365 28.36 -26.23 -17.08
C SER A 365 28.67 -26.33 -18.57
N LYS A 366 28.14 -25.40 -19.39
CA LYS A 366 28.44 -25.30 -20.83
C LYS A 366 29.69 -24.46 -21.11
N GLY A 367 30.41 -24.00 -20.09
CA GLY A 367 31.70 -23.32 -20.21
C GLY A 367 31.61 -21.79 -20.21
N LEU A 368 30.45 -21.22 -19.89
CA LEU A 368 30.31 -19.77 -19.71
C LEU A 368 30.79 -19.33 -18.32
N PRO A 369 31.62 -18.27 -18.21
CA PRO A 369 31.92 -17.61 -16.95
C PRO A 369 30.65 -17.14 -16.25
N ILE A 370 30.70 -17.08 -14.91
CA ILE A 370 29.55 -16.75 -14.08
C ILE A 370 28.99 -15.36 -14.38
N GLU A 371 29.86 -14.41 -14.75
CA GLU A 371 29.50 -13.03 -15.09
C GLU A 371 28.64 -12.99 -16.36
N LEU A 372 29.07 -13.70 -17.41
CA LEU A 372 28.29 -13.80 -18.65
C LEU A 372 27.02 -14.64 -18.46
N ALA A 373 27.04 -15.63 -17.58
CA ALA A 373 25.85 -16.38 -17.23
C ALA A 373 24.80 -15.48 -16.54
N LEU A 374 25.24 -14.59 -15.64
CA LEU A 374 24.38 -13.60 -15.01
C LEU A 374 23.83 -12.58 -16.01
N ASP A 375 24.66 -12.08 -16.94
CA ASP A 375 24.20 -11.15 -17.99
C ASP A 375 23.16 -11.80 -18.92
N ILE A 376 23.38 -13.06 -19.34
CA ILE A 376 22.43 -13.83 -20.15
C ILE A 376 21.13 -14.07 -19.39
N MET A 377 21.23 -14.43 -18.12
CA MET A 377 20.07 -14.63 -17.25
C MET A 377 19.29 -13.33 -17.04
N GLU A 378 19.97 -12.20 -16.83
CA GLU A 378 19.35 -10.89 -16.74
C GLU A 378 18.64 -10.50 -18.04
N LEU A 379 19.28 -10.71 -19.20
CA LEU A 379 18.69 -10.46 -20.53
C LEU A 379 17.47 -11.35 -20.83
N ALA A 380 17.42 -12.55 -20.26
CA ALA A 380 16.33 -13.50 -20.42
C ALA A 380 15.22 -13.32 -19.37
N ASP A 381 15.27 -12.26 -18.55
CA ASP A 381 14.42 -12.05 -17.37
C ASP A 381 14.48 -13.22 -16.35
N TYR A 382 15.51 -14.06 -16.43
CA TYR A 382 15.90 -15.10 -15.47
C TYR A 382 16.65 -14.47 -14.30
N ASN A 383 16.10 -13.43 -13.69
CA ASN A 383 16.77 -12.79 -12.55
C ASN A 383 16.57 -13.66 -11.28
N PRO A 384 17.63 -14.29 -10.71
CA PRO A 384 17.54 -14.91 -9.37
C PRO A 384 17.33 -13.88 -8.26
N ILE A 385 17.27 -12.61 -8.63
CA ILE A 385 17.37 -11.45 -7.76
C ILE A 385 15.96 -10.86 -7.67
N ASN A 386 15.21 -11.29 -6.64
CA ASN A 386 14.67 -10.39 -5.61
C ASN A 386 13.47 -10.93 -4.81
N GLY A 387 13.69 -11.88 -3.91
CA GLY A 387 12.79 -12.09 -2.77
C GLY A 387 11.36 -12.55 -3.11
N GLN A 388 11.19 -13.19 -4.27
CA GLN A 388 9.96 -13.91 -4.58
C GLN A 388 9.81 -15.10 -3.62
N LEU A 389 8.57 -15.32 -3.20
CA LEU A 389 8.19 -16.40 -2.31
C LEU A 389 8.25 -17.75 -3.04
N ASP A 390 8.69 -18.80 -2.36
CA ASP A 390 8.65 -20.20 -2.81
C ASP A 390 7.96 -21.08 -1.74
N PRO A 391 6.72 -21.54 -1.98
CA PRO A 391 5.89 -21.30 -3.15
C PRO A 391 5.41 -19.84 -3.23
N PRO A 392 5.10 -19.34 -4.44
CA PRO A 392 4.67 -17.96 -4.65
C PRO A 392 3.34 -17.66 -3.96
N TYR A 393 3.16 -16.40 -3.54
CA TYR A 393 1.96 -15.90 -2.85
C TYR A 393 1.60 -16.63 -1.55
N ASP A 394 2.51 -17.43 -0.98
CA ASP A 394 2.33 -18.08 0.31
C ASP A 394 3.40 -17.62 1.31
N PRO A 395 3.32 -16.37 1.79
CA PRO A 395 4.30 -15.82 2.72
C PRO A 395 4.42 -16.60 4.03
N LEU A 396 3.39 -17.35 4.44
CA LEU A 396 3.40 -18.13 5.69
C LEU A 396 3.93 -19.56 5.49
N HIS A 397 4.24 -19.96 4.26
CA HIS A 397 4.88 -21.25 4.00
C HIS A 397 6.22 -21.37 4.75
N PRO A 398 6.56 -22.54 5.34
CA PRO A 398 7.79 -22.71 6.10
C PRO A 398 9.08 -22.31 5.37
N LEU A 399 9.14 -22.53 4.04
CA LEU A 399 10.29 -22.14 3.20
C LEU A 399 10.46 -20.62 3.07
N ASN A 400 9.39 -19.85 3.25
CA ASN A 400 9.37 -18.38 3.11
C ASN A 400 9.62 -17.63 4.41
N ARG A 401 9.91 -18.36 5.50
CA ARG A 401 10.00 -17.78 6.85
C ARG A 401 11.04 -16.67 6.95
N GLU A 402 12.20 -16.84 6.32
CA GLU A 402 13.26 -15.83 6.36
C GLU A 402 12.85 -14.55 5.62
N GLN A 403 12.22 -14.69 4.45
CA GLN A 403 11.72 -13.59 3.65
C GLN A 403 10.59 -12.87 4.38
N LEU A 404 9.66 -13.61 5.00
CA LEU A 404 8.60 -13.06 5.83
C LEU A 404 9.16 -12.26 7.02
N ASP A 405 10.11 -12.84 7.78
CA ASP A 405 10.70 -12.18 8.94
C ASP A 405 11.41 -10.86 8.54
N LYS A 406 12.14 -10.88 7.41
CA LYS A 406 12.77 -9.67 6.84
C LYS A 406 11.73 -8.63 6.44
N HIS A 407 10.63 -9.04 5.80
CA HIS A 407 9.59 -8.13 5.33
C HIS A 407 8.77 -7.52 6.46
N LEU A 408 8.40 -8.31 7.48
CA LEU A 408 7.70 -7.80 8.67
C LEU A 408 8.57 -6.80 9.43
N LYS A 409 9.87 -7.08 9.57
CA LYS A 409 10.83 -6.15 10.15
C LYS A 409 10.92 -4.86 9.32
N TYR A 410 10.94 -4.96 8.00
CA TYR A 410 10.95 -3.82 7.10
C TYR A 410 9.68 -2.95 7.24
N CYS A 411 8.49 -3.56 7.25
CA CYS A 411 7.24 -2.85 7.48
C CYS A 411 7.26 -2.11 8.83
N TRP A 412 7.67 -2.80 9.90
CA TRP A 412 7.77 -2.21 11.24
C TRP A 412 8.73 -1.01 11.27
N GLN A 413 9.95 -1.17 10.74
CA GLN A 413 10.93 -0.09 10.69
C GLN A 413 10.45 1.10 9.87
N THR A 414 9.69 0.86 8.80
CA THR A 414 9.12 1.93 7.99
C THR A 414 8.03 2.69 8.74
N MET A 415 7.14 2.00 9.47
CA MET A 415 6.16 2.65 10.35
C MET A 415 6.85 3.50 11.43
N VAL A 416 7.93 2.99 12.03
CA VAL A 416 8.75 3.73 13.01
C VAL A 416 9.29 5.04 12.42
N ARG A 417 9.78 5.01 11.18
CA ARG A 417 10.27 6.22 10.48
C ARG A 417 9.14 7.21 10.20
N CYS A 418 7.98 6.73 9.77
CA CYS A 418 6.80 7.57 9.57
C CYS A 418 6.40 8.27 10.89
N PHE A 419 6.30 7.52 11.99
CA PHE A 419 6.04 8.08 13.33
C PHE A 419 7.05 9.17 13.69
N MET A 420 8.33 8.90 13.45
CA MET A 420 9.41 9.84 13.74
C MET A 420 9.29 11.14 12.94
N ILE A 421 9.05 11.08 11.62
CA ILE A 421 8.87 12.28 10.79
C ILE A 421 7.64 13.07 11.22
N THR A 422 6.52 12.40 11.48
CA THR A 422 5.29 13.05 11.96
C THR A 422 5.58 13.87 13.21
N LYS A 423 6.27 13.30 14.20
CA LYS A 423 6.66 14.01 15.43
C LYS A 423 7.60 15.19 15.16
N VAL A 424 8.58 15.03 14.27
CA VAL A 424 9.55 16.10 13.94
C VAL A 424 8.89 17.27 13.20
N LEU A 425 7.88 17.02 12.37
CA LEU A 425 7.11 18.04 11.67
C LEU A 425 6.09 18.76 12.57
N GLY A 426 6.05 18.47 13.87
CA GLY A 426 5.07 19.03 14.80
C GLY A 426 3.64 18.61 14.48
N LEU A 427 3.47 17.40 13.94
CA LEU A 427 2.17 16.73 13.78
C LEU A 427 1.96 15.80 14.97
N ASP A 428 0.70 15.55 15.36
CA ASP A 428 0.40 14.54 16.38
C ASP A 428 0.43 13.13 15.75
N PRO A 429 1.43 12.28 16.07
CA PRO A 429 1.48 10.93 15.54
C PRO A 429 0.43 10.00 16.15
N VAL A 430 -0.03 10.26 17.38
CA VAL A 430 -0.90 9.33 18.12
C VAL A 430 -2.37 9.64 17.88
N ASN A 431 -2.77 10.90 18.02
CA ASN A 431 -4.18 11.33 17.96
C ASN A 431 -4.46 12.41 16.91
N GLY A 432 -3.60 12.54 15.88
CA GLY A 432 -3.83 13.49 14.80
C GLY A 432 -5.26 13.40 14.20
N GLY A 433 -5.81 14.53 13.78
CA GLY A 433 -7.16 14.64 13.25
C GLY A 433 -7.33 15.88 12.38
N GLU A 434 -8.56 16.23 12.01
CA GLU A 434 -8.82 17.37 11.10
C GLU A 434 -8.34 18.71 11.67
N ARG A 435 -8.38 18.86 12.99
CA ARG A 435 -7.93 20.08 13.69
C ARG A 435 -6.43 20.09 13.99
N GLU A 436 -5.81 18.92 14.08
CA GLU A 436 -4.38 18.73 14.33
C GLU A 436 -3.84 17.66 13.38
N PRO A 437 -3.42 18.02 12.14
CA PRO A 437 -3.05 17.02 11.13
C PRO A 437 -1.94 16.11 11.66
N GLY A 438 -2.04 14.81 11.39
CA GLY A 438 -1.07 13.81 11.84
C GLY A 438 -1.50 12.38 11.57
N MET A 439 -0.59 11.43 11.78
CA MET A 439 -0.75 10.03 11.38
C MET A 439 -1.90 9.30 12.07
N ASN A 440 -2.32 9.79 13.24
CA ASN A 440 -3.37 9.17 14.05
C ASN A 440 -3.18 7.66 14.16
N TRP A 441 -2.01 7.21 14.64
CA TRP A 441 -1.70 5.77 14.66
C TRP A 441 -2.76 4.97 15.43
N THR A 442 -3.39 5.55 16.45
CA THR A 442 -4.53 4.93 17.15
C THR A 442 -5.70 4.66 16.20
N GLY A 443 -6.16 5.71 15.50
CA GLY A 443 -7.21 5.60 14.50
C GLY A 443 -6.84 4.71 13.32
N ALA A 444 -5.61 4.81 12.81
CA ALA A 444 -5.12 4.03 11.68
C ALA A 444 -5.04 2.52 11.98
N VAL A 445 -4.62 2.13 13.19
CA VAL A 445 -4.62 0.72 13.60
C VAL A 445 -6.05 0.21 13.77
N ALA A 446 -6.93 0.99 14.40
CA ALA A 446 -8.34 0.61 14.56
C ALA A 446 -9.06 0.48 13.20
N GLU A 447 -8.87 1.46 12.31
CA GLU A 447 -9.35 1.45 10.92
C GLU A 447 -8.82 0.23 10.17
N CYS A 448 -7.53 -0.07 10.25
CA CYS A 448 -6.95 -1.24 9.62
C CYS A 448 -7.59 -2.56 10.10
N ILE A 449 -7.90 -2.68 11.40
CA ILE A 449 -8.58 -3.87 11.96
C ILE A 449 -10.00 -3.99 11.39
N VAL A 450 -10.74 -2.88 11.36
CA VAL A 450 -12.10 -2.83 10.80
C VAL A 450 -12.09 -3.13 9.29
N GLU A 451 -11.17 -2.57 8.53
CA GLU A 451 -11.08 -2.80 7.08
C GLU A 451 -10.74 -4.24 6.71
N LEU A 452 -9.94 -4.92 7.53
CA LEU A 452 -9.52 -6.31 7.31
C LEU A 452 -10.58 -7.31 7.76
N PHE A 453 -11.24 -7.06 8.90
CA PHE A 453 -12.06 -8.08 9.59
C PHE A 453 -13.54 -7.70 9.73
N GLY A 454 -13.90 -6.44 9.52
CA GLY A 454 -15.28 -5.96 9.54
C GLY A 454 -16.06 -6.38 8.30
N HIS A 455 -17.38 -6.45 8.46
CA HIS A 455 -18.31 -6.68 7.36
C HIS A 455 -19.01 -5.37 6.99
N GLN A 456 -19.29 -5.11 5.70
CA GLN A 456 -19.94 -3.86 5.25
C GLN A 456 -21.30 -3.58 5.93
N LYS A 457 -21.98 -4.63 6.36
CA LYS A 457 -23.27 -4.54 7.08
C LYS A 457 -23.11 -4.26 8.59
N ASP A 458 -21.87 -4.16 9.07
CA ASP A 458 -21.57 -3.74 10.45
C ASP A 458 -21.56 -2.20 10.57
N HIS A 459 -21.65 -1.47 9.46
CA HIS A 459 -21.86 -0.02 9.46
C HIS A 459 -23.30 0.32 9.84
N GLY A 460 -23.50 1.14 10.87
CA GLY A 460 -24.81 1.51 11.43
C GLY A 460 -25.74 2.35 10.53
N HIS A 461 -25.54 2.36 9.21
CA HIS A 461 -26.36 3.13 8.26
C HIS A 461 -27.08 2.20 7.29
N SER A 462 -28.41 2.17 7.40
CA SER A 462 -29.39 1.41 6.61
C SER A 462 -29.74 0.02 7.14
N LYS A 463 -30.74 -0.03 8.04
CA LYS A 463 -31.66 -1.17 8.12
C LYS A 463 -32.64 -1.02 6.94
N SER A 464 -32.68 -2.01 6.05
CA SER A 464 -33.93 -2.30 5.34
C SER A 464 -34.85 -3.04 6.31
N ASP A 465 -36.15 -2.73 6.34
CA ASP A 465 -37.14 -3.38 7.22
C ASP A 465 -37.21 -4.92 7.05
N GLU A 466 -36.60 -5.47 6.00
CA GLU A 466 -36.49 -6.91 5.74
C GLU A 466 -35.29 -7.59 6.44
N ASP A 467 -34.38 -6.85 7.09
CA ASP A 467 -33.17 -7.42 7.66
C ASP A 467 -33.37 -7.91 9.11
N GLN A 468 -33.78 -9.17 9.26
CA GLN A 468 -33.98 -9.84 10.57
C GLN A 468 -32.67 -10.22 11.30
N ARG A 469 -31.51 -9.69 10.88
CA ARG A 469 -30.22 -10.05 11.47
C ARG A 469 -29.99 -9.37 12.83
N PRO A 470 -29.43 -10.08 13.83
CA PRO A 470 -28.98 -9.45 15.07
C PRO A 470 -27.86 -8.45 14.77
N ASP A 471 -27.95 -7.26 15.38
CA ASP A 471 -26.99 -6.17 15.19
C ASP A 471 -25.56 -6.67 15.50
N ARG A 472 -24.72 -6.80 14.47
CA ARG A 472 -23.28 -7.10 14.60
C ARG A 472 -22.44 -5.83 14.59
N ILE A 473 -22.97 -4.77 15.20
CA ILE A 473 -22.24 -3.50 15.29
C ILE A 473 -21.25 -3.64 16.45
N TRP A 474 -19.96 -3.76 16.13
CA TRP A 474 -18.85 -3.82 17.12
C TRP A 474 -17.91 -2.63 16.98
N TYR A 475 -18.23 -1.71 16.10
CA TYR A 475 -17.56 -0.43 15.95
C TYR A 475 -18.55 0.62 15.49
N THR A 476 -18.25 1.88 15.78
CA THR A 476 -18.92 3.04 15.20
C THR A 476 -17.88 3.96 14.57
N SER A 477 -18.28 4.67 13.53
CA SER A 477 -17.52 5.82 13.05
C SER A 477 -17.92 7.03 13.89
N LYS A 478 -16.96 7.71 14.52
CA LYS A 478 -17.23 9.07 15.01
C LYS A 478 -17.50 9.96 13.79
N SER A 479 -18.65 10.63 13.77
CA SER A 479 -18.95 11.64 12.76
C SER A 479 -18.10 12.89 13.02
N HIS A 480 -17.89 13.69 11.97
CA HIS A 480 -17.08 14.92 12.01
C HIS A 480 -17.53 15.93 13.09
N ASP A 481 -18.77 15.83 13.57
CA ASP A 481 -19.40 16.88 14.38
C ASP A 481 -19.25 16.71 15.90
N GLU A 482 -18.96 15.51 16.41
CA GLU A 482 -19.05 15.26 17.86
C GLU A 482 -17.73 15.38 18.63
N GLU A 483 -16.56 15.35 17.99
CA GLU A 483 -15.27 15.59 18.70
C GLU A 483 -14.07 15.73 17.75
N GLY A 484 -14.27 16.02 16.45
CA GLY A 484 -13.17 16.33 15.52
C GLY A 484 -12.33 15.14 15.03
N PHE A 485 -12.82 13.90 15.14
CA PHE A 485 -12.09 12.71 14.70
C PHE A 485 -12.90 11.86 13.70
N PRO A 486 -12.50 11.77 12.42
CA PRO A 486 -12.83 10.60 11.62
C PRO A 486 -11.99 9.42 12.15
N GLY A 487 -12.63 8.51 12.90
CA GLY A 487 -11.97 7.34 13.47
C GLY A 487 -12.98 6.30 13.94
N TYR A 488 -12.57 5.04 13.92
CA TYR A 488 -13.38 3.93 14.42
C TYR A 488 -13.19 3.76 15.93
N VAL A 489 -14.30 3.65 16.65
CA VAL A 489 -14.33 3.30 18.07
C VAL A 489 -14.99 1.94 18.21
N PHE A 490 -14.36 1.01 18.93
CA PHE A 490 -14.95 -0.30 19.20
C PHE A 490 -16.05 -0.17 20.26
N LEU A 491 -17.19 -0.85 20.04
CA LEU A 491 -18.40 -0.80 20.87
C LEU A 491 -18.49 -1.95 21.88
#